data_AF-A0A8T0BZ97-F1
#
_entry.id   AF-A0A8T0BZ97-F1
#
_cell.length_a   1.000
_cell.length_b   1.000
_cell.length_c   1.000
_cell.angle_alpha   90.00
_cell.angle_beta   90.00
_cell.angle_gamma   90.00
#
_symmetry.space_group_name_H-M   'P 1'
#
loop_
_entity.id
_entity.type
_entity.pdbx_description
1 polymer ?
#
loop_
_entity_poly.entity_id
_entity_poly.type
_entity_poly.pdbx_seq_one_letter_code
_entity_poly.pdbx_strand_id
1 'polypeptide(L)' 'MIIENLDALKTWLTKTLEPICDADPSALAKYVVALVKKDKSEKELRALCIDQLDVFLQKETQTFVDKLLKL' A
#
# COMPACT_ATOMS: atom_id res chain seq x y z
N MET A 1 9.42 -14.22 -4.54
CA MET A 1 9.44 -12.98 -3.73
C MET A 1 8.92 -11.80 -4.55
N ILE A 2 7.61 -11.67 -4.72
CA ILE A 2 6.89 -10.41 -4.97
C ILE A 2 5.47 -10.67 -4.43
N ILE A 3 5.27 -10.52 -3.13
CA ILE A 3 3.99 -10.81 -2.42
C ILE A 3 3.38 -12.20 -2.73
N GLU A 4 4.05 -13.28 -2.33
CA GLU A 4 3.45 -14.63 -2.41
C GLU A 4 2.43 -14.91 -1.29
N ASN A 5 2.33 -14.01 -0.30
CA ASN A 5 1.49 -14.20 0.86
C ASN A 5 0.66 -12.95 1.16
N LEU A 6 -0.61 -12.96 0.75
CA LEU A 6 -1.59 -11.91 1.07
C LEU A 6 -1.70 -11.67 2.57
N ASP A 7 -1.52 -12.70 3.39
CA ASP A 7 -1.53 -12.60 4.85
C ASP A 7 -0.31 -11.84 5.39
N ALA A 8 0.87 -12.04 4.79
CA ALA A 8 2.06 -11.26 5.13
C ALA A 8 1.88 -9.80 4.70
N LEU A 9 1.33 -9.55 3.50
CA LEU A 9 1.02 -8.20 3.03
C LEU A 9 0.05 -7.50 3.98
N LYS A 10 -1.08 -8.14 4.32
CA LYS A 10 -2.05 -7.56 5.27
C LYS A 10 -1.41 -7.23 6.61
N THR A 11 -0.60 -8.14 7.15
CA THR A 11 0.10 -7.90 8.43
C THR A 11 1.05 -6.71 8.33
N TRP A 12 1.82 -6.62 7.24
CA TRP A 12 2.72 -5.50 7.00
C TRP A 12 1.98 -4.18 6.80
N LEU A 13 0.87 -4.20 6.05
CA LEU A 13 0.01 -3.05 5.83
C LEU A 13 -0.51 -2.54 7.16
N THR A 14 -1.10 -3.38 8.00
CA THR A 14 -1.62 -2.95 9.31
C THR A 14 -0.52 -2.34 10.17
N LYS A 15 0.64 -3.01 10.30
CA LYS A 15 1.78 -2.51 11.09
C LYS A 15 2.36 -1.20 10.56
N THR A 16 2.41 -1.05 9.24
CA THR A 16 2.99 0.14 8.61
C THR A 16 2.01 1.30 8.65
N LEU A 17 0.72 1.04 8.47
CA LEU A 17 -0.35 2.03 8.46
C LEU A 17 -0.70 2.54 9.87
N GLU A 18 -0.59 1.70 10.90
CA GLU A 18 -0.90 2.05 12.30
C GLU A 18 -0.27 3.38 12.78
N PRO A 19 1.02 3.68 12.52
CA PRO A 19 1.62 4.96 12.92
C PRO A 19 1.45 6.13 11.94
N ILE A 20 1.03 5.88 10.68
CA ILE A 20 1.00 6.90 9.61
C ILE A 20 -0.41 7.24 9.14
N CYS A 21 -1.42 6.49 9.58
CA CYS A 21 -2.80 6.65 9.16
C CYS A 21 -3.71 6.78 10.38
N ASP A 22 -4.38 7.93 10.48
CA ASP A 22 -5.44 8.19 11.47
C ASP A 22 -6.77 7.47 11.14
N ALA A 23 -6.92 7.00 9.90
CA ALA A 23 -8.07 6.22 9.47
C ALA A 23 -7.89 4.70 9.72
N ASP A 24 -8.98 3.94 9.57
CA ASP A 24 -8.99 2.51 9.83
C ASP A 24 -7.95 1.74 8.97
N PRO A 25 -6.89 1.17 9.57
CA PRO A 25 -5.81 0.52 8.82
C PRO A 25 -6.30 -0.74 8.10
N SER A 26 -7.38 -1.38 8.55
CA SER A 26 -7.96 -2.55 7.89
C SER A 26 -8.66 -2.17 6.59
N ALA A 27 -9.30 -1.00 6.54
CA ALA A 27 -9.93 -0.47 5.33
C ALA A 27 -8.88 -0.14 4.25
N LEU A 28 -7.83 0.59 4.64
CA LEU A 28 -6.69 0.87 3.74
C LEU A 28 -5.97 -0.39 3.32
N ALA A 29 -5.76 -1.37 4.21
CA ALA A 29 -5.08 -2.60 3.84
C ALA A 29 -5.83 -3.36 2.73
N LYS A 30 -7.16 -3.46 2.82
CA LYS A 30 -8.00 -4.04 1.75
C LYS A 30 -7.88 -3.26 0.45
N TYR A 31 -7.82 -1.93 0.55
CA TYR A 31 -7.69 -1.05 -0.59
C TYR A 31 -6.34 -1.21 -1.30
N VAL A 32 -5.22 -1.21 -0.56
CA VAL A 32 -3.88 -1.48 -1.11
C VAL A 32 -3.80 -2.86 -1.74
N VAL A 33 -4.35 -3.89 -1.10
CA VAL A 33 -4.46 -5.25 -1.67
C VAL A 33 -5.19 -5.22 -3.02
N ALA A 34 -6.28 -4.45 -3.14
CA ALA A 34 -7.02 -4.32 -4.39
C ALA A 34 -6.22 -3.56 -5.47
N LEU A 35 -5.41 -2.57 -5.08
CA LEU A 35 -4.51 -1.84 -5.98
C LEU A 35 -3.42 -2.76 -6.53
N VAL A 36 -2.68 -3.45 -5.67
CA VAL A 36 -1.56 -4.35 -6.08
C VAL A 36 -2.04 -5.57 -6.87
N LYS A 37 -3.30 -5.96 -6.71
CA LYS A 37 -3.93 -7.00 -7.54
C LYS A 37 -4.21 -6.56 -8.97
N LYS A 38 -4.09 -5.26 -9.30
CA LYS A 38 -4.24 -4.81 -10.69
C LYS A 38 -3.02 -5.26 -11.50
N ASP A 39 -3.27 -5.88 -12.64
CA ASP A 39 -2.25 -6.27 -13.61
C ASP A 39 -1.74 -5.02 -14.34
N LYS A 40 -0.85 -4.28 -13.68
CA LYS A 40 -0.22 -3.05 -14.18
C LYS A 40 1.28 -3.16 -14.04
N SER A 41 2.00 -2.48 -14.93
CA SER A 41 3.45 -2.33 -14.79
C SER A 41 3.80 -1.58 -13.51
N GLU A 42 4.95 -1.87 -12.92
CA GLU A 42 5.41 -1.27 -11.66
C GLU A 42 5.35 0.26 -11.65
N LYS A 43 5.72 0.92 -12.76
CA LYS A 43 5.59 2.39 -12.92
C LYS A 43 4.14 2.88 -12.79
N GLU A 44 3.21 2.21 -13.46
CA GLU A 44 1.79 2.55 -13.46
C GLU A 44 1.15 2.26 -12.10
N LEU A 45 1.52 1.11 -11.51
CA LEU A 45 1.06 0.71 -10.20
C LEU A 45 1.56 1.70 -9.13
N ARG A 46 2.82 2.14 -9.22
CA ARG A 46 3.41 3.16 -8.34
C ARG A 46 2.65 4.47 -8.40
N ALA A 47 2.43 5.00 -9.61
CA ALA A 47 1.70 6.24 -9.79
C ALA A 47 0.27 6.14 -9.23
N LEU A 48 -0.41 5.03 -9.51
CA LEU A 48 -1.75 4.76 -9.00
C LEU A 48 -1.78 4.64 -7.47
N CYS A 49 -0.86 3.89 -6.88
CA CYS A 49 -0.77 3.76 -5.43
C CYS A 49 -0.47 5.11 -4.77
N ILE A 50 0.42 5.93 -5.35
CA ILE A 50 0.69 7.26 -4.81
C ILE A 50 -0.58 8.10 -4.87
N ASP A 51 -1.20 8.25 -6.04
CA ASP A 51 -2.38 9.10 -6.22
C ASP A 51 -3.55 8.68 -5.29
N GLN A 52 -3.82 7.38 -5.20
CA GLN A 52 -4.93 6.88 -4.39
C GLN A 52 -4.62 6.85 -2.89
N LEU A 53 -3.36 6.68 -2.50
CA LEU A 53 -2.95 6.68 -1.09
C LEU A 53 -2.60 8.07 -0.57
N ASP A 54 -2.39 9.06 -1.44
CA ASP A 54 -2.01 10.44 -1.09
C ASP A 54 -3.04 11.10 -0.17
N VAL A 55 -4.33 10.89 -0.44
CA VAL A 55 -5.43 11.37 0.40
C VAL A 55 -5.43 10.77 1.82
N PHE A 56 -4.84 9.59 2.00
CA PHE A 56 -4.80 8.90 3.30
C PHE A 56 -3.48 9.14 4.06
N LEU A 57 -2.34 8.98 3.38
CA LEU A 57 -1.01 9.01 3.98
C LEU A 57 -0.27 10.35 3.76
N GLN A 58 -0.78 11.19 2.87
CA GLN A 58 -0.23 12.50 2.51
C GLN A 58 1.28 12.45 2.27
N LYS A 59 2.07 13.13 3.11
CA LYS A 59 3.54 13.16 3.02
C LYS A 59 4.21 11.78 3.16
N GLU A 60 3.58 10.83 3.85
CA GLU A 60 4.13 9.49 4.06
C GLU A 60 3.88 8.56 2.86
N THR A 61 3.00 8.95 1.93
CA THR A 61 2.58 8.15 0.78
C THR A 61 3.74 7.66 -0.07
N GLN A 62 4.64 8.57 -0.46
CA GLN A 62 5.75 8.19 -1.35
C GLN A 62 6.65 7.14 -0.71
N THR A 63 7.02 7.35 0.55
CA THR A 63 7.84 6.40 1.33
C THR A 63 7.14 5.06 1.48
N PHE A 64 5.83 5.07 1.74
CA PHE A 64 5.02 3.85 1.85
C PHE A 64 4.99 3.06 0.54
N VAL A 65 4.68 3.72 -0.58
CA VAL A 65 4.60 3.07 -1.89
C VAL A 65 5.96 2.54 -2.34
N ASP A 66 7.04 3.26 -2.06
CA ASP A 66 8.40 2.81 -2.35
C ASP A 66 8.75 1.53 -1.59
N LYS A 67 8.36 1.43 -0.30
CA LYS A 67 8.51 0.20 0.49
C LYS A 67 7.60 -0.93 -0.02
N LEU A 68 6.35 -0.62 -0.36
CA LEU A 68 5.37 -1.59 -0.85
C LEU A 68 5.83 -2.29 -2.13
N LEU A 69 6.41 -1.54 -3.07
CA LEU A 69 6.88 -2.09 -4.34
C LEU A 69 8.23 -2.83 -4.22
N LYS A 70 8.95 -2.61 -3.11
CA LYS A 70 10.21 -3.31 -2.79
C LYS A 70 10.01 -4.54 -1.90
N LEU A 71 8.76 -4.91 -1.61
CA LEU A 71 8.35 -5.94 -0.66
C LEU A 71 8.24 -7.33 -1.29
#